data_AF-A0A6J3BTB5-F1
#
_entry.id   AF-A0A6J3BTB5-F1
#
_cell.length_a   1.000
_cell.length_b   1.000
_cell.length_c   1.000
_cell.angle_alpha   90.00
_cell.angle_beta   90.00
_cell.angle_gamma   90.00
#
_symmetry.space_group_name_H-M   'P 1'
#
loop_
_entity.id
_entity.type
_entity.pdbx_description
1 polymer ?
#
loop_
_entity_poly.entity_id
_entity_poly.type
_entity_poly.pdbx_seq_one_letter_code
_entity_poly.pdbx_strand_id
1 'polypeptide(L)'
;MTLATDDIIPAIMTLALSDQSSAQLCINDSFIIYSISFPQIDAATGESETNASVLSRSIAVARCFRRLGYQVGDVMSLSGPNTINLCIPYYAALMNGMPIAGVDPIFKYDELEQALRVTRPRISFCMKAAYDDHIRAIQKLNLDTRVVTLDDGEHSMADFVEKYDSKDINDADFE
;
A
#
# COMPACT_ATOMS: atom_id res chain seq x y z
N MET A 1 -4.81 39.53 31.99
CA MET A 1 -4.03 38.29 31.87
C MET A 1 -5.04 37.15 31.81
N THR A 2 -5.39 36.75 30.60
CA THR A 2 -6.24 35.58 30.31
C THR A 2 -5.83 35.18 28.91
N LEU A 3 -4.86 34.27 28.79
CA LEU A 3 -4.55 33.63 27.52
C LEU A 3 -5.80 32.81 27.17
N ALA A 4 -6.45 33.19 26.08
CA ALA A 4 -7.65 32.54 25.59
C ALA A 4 -7.34 31.08 25.29
N THR A 5 -8.09 30.19 25.92
CA THR A 5 -8.07 28.74 25.69
C THR A 5 -8.44 28.34 24.26
N ASP A 6 -8.92 29.30 23.46
CA ASP A 6 -9.47 29.09 22.12
C ASP A 6 -8.40 29.05 21.01
N ASP A 7 -7.21 29.63 21.25
CA ASP A 7 -6.08 29.55 20.31
C ASP A 7 -5.20 28.30 20.54
N ILE A 8 -5.39 27.63 21.68
CA ILE A 8 -4.59 26.48 22.08
C ILE A 8 -5.09 25.19 21.42
N ILE A 9 -6.41 25.04 21.24
CA ILE A 9 -6.99 23.81 20.67
C ILE A 9 -6.59 23.59 19.20
N PRO A 10 -6.69 24.57 18.28
CA PRO A 10 -6.25 24.39 16.89
C PRO A 10 -4.75 24.17 16.76
N ALA A 11 -3.96 24.83 17.63
CA ALA A 11 -2.51 24.67 17.67
C ALA A 11 -2.11 23.28 18.19
N ILE A 12 -2.77 22.76 19.24
CA ILE A 12 -2.56 21.39 19.74
C ILE A 12 -2.97 20.36 18.69
N MET A 13 -4.08 20.58 17.97
CA MET A 13 -4.50 19.68 16.89
C MET A 13 -3.50 19.69 15.73
N THR A 14 -3.01 20.86 15.34
CA THR A 14 -1.97 21.00 14.30
C THR A 14 -0.64 20.36 14.73
N LEU A 15 -0.25 20.48 16.00
CA LEU A 15 0.96 19.85 16.56
C LEU A 15 0.81 18.32 16.63
N ALA A 16 -0.37 17.83 17.02
CA ALA A 16 -0.67 16.40 17.06
C ALA A 16 -0.67 15.79 15.65
N LEU A 17 -1.16 16.52 14.64
CA LEU A 17 -1.08 16.12 13.24
C LEU A 17 0.36 16.10 12.72
N SER A 18 1.26 16.96 13.21
CA SER A 18 2.68 16.95 12.80
C SER A 18 3.52 15.81 13.39
N ASP A 19 3.07 15.19 14.48
CA ASP A 19 3.74 14.04 15.12
C ASP A 19 3.21 12.68 14.63
N GLN A 20 2.18 12.66 13.78
CA GLN A 20 1.58 11.45 13.23
C GLN A 20 2.27 11.10 11.90
N SER A 21 2.49 9.80 11.64
CA SER A 21 2.91 9.37 10.31
C SER A 21 1.81 9.70 9.29
N SER A 22 2.19 9.89 8.02
CA SER A 22 1.22 10.10 6.93
C SER A 22 0.14 9.01 6.89
N ALA A 23 0.49 7.78 7.27
CA ALA A 23 -0.44 6.67 7.43
C ALA A 23 -1.48 6.95 8.51
N GLN A 24 -1.04 7.38 9.69
CA GLN A 24 -1.89 7.58 10.86
C GLN A 24 -2.86 8.75 10.64
N LEU A 25 -2.41 9.82 9.97
CA LEU A 25 -3.24 10.92 9.49
C LEU A 25 -4.36 10.44 8.54
N CYS A 26 -4.00 9.70 7.47
CA CYS A 26 -5.00 9.20 6.52
C CYS A 26 -6.02 8.26 7.18
N ILE A 27 -5.57 7.39 8.08
CA ILE A 27 -6.44 6.46 8.81
C ILE A 27 -7.40 7.21 9.72
N ASN A 28 -6.90 8.12 10.56
CA ASN A 28 -7.68 8.81 11.57
C ASN A 28 -8.64 9.82 10.95
N ASP A 29 -8.18 10.65 10.01
CA ASP A 29 -8.97 11.78 9.53
C ASP A 29 -9.88 11.44 8.34
N SER A 30 -9.46 10.52 7.47
CA SER A 30 -10.18 10.20 6.23
C SER A 30 -10.94 8.88 6.30
N PHE A 31 -10.29 7.80 6.72
CA PHE A 31 -10.92 6.47 6.71
C PHE A 31 -11.87 6.23 7.88
N ILE A 32 -11.48 6.62 9.10
CA ILE A 32 -12.30 6.37 10.30
C ILE A 32 -13.45 7.37 10.40
N ILE A 33 -13.20 8.66 10.16
CA ILE A 33 -14.23 9.70 10.25
C ILE A 33 -15.27 9.62 9.12
N TYR A 34 -14.86 9.24 7.91
CA TYR A 34 -15.75 9.17 6.73
C TYR A 34 -15.94 7.75 6.20
N SER A 35 -16.06 6.77 7.09
CA SER A 35 -16.07 5.32 6.76
C SER A 35 -17.07 4.88 5.67
N ILE A 36 -18.22 5.56 5.56
CA ILE A 36 -19.28 5.30 4.54
C ILE A 36 -19.18 6.16 3.27
N SER A 37 -18.19 7.07 3.18
CA SER A 37 -17.96 7.85 1.96
C SER A 37 -17.30 6.99 0.88
N PHE A 38 -17.56 7.31 -0.39
CA PHE A 38 -16.91 6.69 -1.55
C PHE A 38 -15.62 7.47 -1.90
N PRO A 39 -14.43 7.05 -1.42
CA PRO A 39 -13.17 7.70 -1.76
C PRO A 39 -12.83 7.59 -3.24
N GLN A 40 -13.27 6.52 -3.91
CA GLN A 40 -12.88 6.23 -5.28
C GLN A 40 -14.08 5.80 -6.10
N ILE A 41 -14.21 6.44 -7.26
CA ILE A 41 -15.13 6.05 -8.33
C ILE A 41 -14.28 5.94 -9.58
N ASP A 42 -14.22 4.75 -10.16
CA ASP A 42 -13.65 4.57 -11.48
C ASP A 42 -14.61 5.17 -12.50
N ALA A 43 -14.20 6.28 -13.14
CA ALA A 43 -15.04 6.99 -14.09
C ALA A 43 -15.29 6.21 -15.38
N ALA A 44 -14.42 5.26 -15.74
CA ALA A 44 -14.55 4.46 -16.95
C ALA A 44 -15.52 3.29 -16.77
N THR A 45 -15.52 2.66 -15.58
CA THR A 45 -16.37 1.49 -15.30
C THR A 45 -17.62 1.82 -14.49
N GLY A 46 -17.63 2.95 -13.76
CA GLY A 46 -18.66 3.31 -12.80
C GLY A 46 -18.55 2.55 -11.48
N GLU A 47 -17.50 1.74 -11.29
CA GLU A 47 -17.23 1.04 -10.04
C GLU A 47 -16.93 2.05 -8.93
N SER A 48 -17.50 1.84 -7.76
CA SER A 48 -17.23 2.67 -6.58
C SER A 48 -16.83 1.79 -5.40
N GLU A 49 -15.91 2.31 -4.60
CA GLU A 49 -15.44 1.64 -3.40
C GLU A 49 -15.55 2.60 -2.22
N THR A 50 -15.94 2.06 -1.06
CA THR A 50 -16.11 2.82 0.19
C THR A 50 -14.80 2.90 0.97
N ASN A 51 -14.68 3.92 1.83
CA ASN A 51 -13.56 4.08 2.73
C ASN A 51 -13.36 2.85 3.63
N ALA A 52 -14.46 2.28 4.13
CA ALA A 52 -14.42 1.06 4.93
C ALA A 52 -13.84 -0.14 4.15
N SER A 53 -14.20 -0.30 2.87
CA SER A 53 -13.65 -1.37 2.03
C SER A 53 -12.15 -1.18 1.79
N VAL A 54 -11.75 0.03 1.37
CA VAL A 54 -10.33 0.37 1.16
C VAL A 54 -9.52 0.13 2.43
N LEU A 55 -9.99 0.60 3.59
CA LEU A 55 -9.31 0.40 4.87
C LEU A 55 -9.18 -1.09 5.21
N SER A 56 -10.27 -1.85 5.08
CA SER A 56 -10.28 -3.29 5.42
C SER A 56 -9.28 -4.07 4.56
N ARG A 57 -9.27 -3.84 3.25
CA ARG A 57 -8.35 -4.48 2.31
C ARG A 57 -6.90 -4.05 2.54
N SER A 58 -6.67 -2.77 2.83
CA SER A 58 -5.33 -2.24 3.14
C SER A 58 -4.77 -2.86 4.42
N ILE A 59 -5.59 -3.04 5.46
CA ILE A 59 -5.19 -3.72 6.71
C ILE A 59 -4.83 -5.18 6.43
N ALA A 60 -5.58 -5.89 5.59
CA ALA A 60 -5.28 -7.27 5.25
C ALA A 60 -3.91 -7.41 4.56
N VAL A 61 -3.62 -6.56 3.56
CA VAL A 61 -2.31 -6.50 2.92
C VAL A 61 -1.21 -6.08 3.90
N ALA A 62 -1.49 -5.13 4.80
CA ALA A 62 -0.55 -4.70 5.83
C ALA A 62 -0.18 -5.84 6.80
N ARG A 63 -1.13 -6.70 7.18
CA ARG A 63 -0.86 -7.90 7.98
C ARG A 63 0.01 -8.90 7.23
N CYS A 64 -0.21 -9.08 5.93
CA CYS A 64 0.64 -9.93 5.09
C CYS A 64 2.10 -9.46 5.14
N PHE A 65 2.35 -8.14 5.04
CA PHE A 65 3.72 -7.59 5.13
C PHE A 65 4.39 -7.94 6.45
N ARG A 66 3.68 -7.80 7.57
CA ARG A 66 4.19 -8.14 8.91
C ARG A 66 4.50 -9.63 9.05
N ARG A 67 3.59 -10.48 8.56
CA ARG A 67 3.75 -11.95 8.61
C ARG A 67 4.88 -12.44 7.72
N LEU A 68 5.19 -11.72 6.64
CA LEU A 68 6.36 -11.94 5.80
C LEU A 68 7.66 -11.37 6.39
N GLY A 69 7.59 -10.71 7.55
CA GLY A 69 8.75 -10.15 8.24
C GLY A 69 9.29 -8.86 7.61
N TYR A 70 8.51 -8.15 6.77
CA TYR A 70 8.93 -6.88 6.22
C TYR A 70 9.09 -5.82 7.31
N GLN A 71 10.11 -5.00 7.18
CA GLN A 71 10.52 -4.02 8.18
C GLN A 71 10.35 -2.60 7.66
N VAL A 72 10.34 -1.64 8.59
CA VAL A 72 10.41 -0.21 8.26
C VAL A 72 11.64 0.04 7.38
N GLY A 73 11.45 0.75 6.27
CA GLY A 73 12.51 1.01 5.30
C GLY A 73 12.64 -0.03 4.17
N ASP A 74 12.00 -1.21 4.27
CA ASP A 74 11.88 -2.12 3.12
C ASP A 74 11.04 -1.45 2.02
N VAL A 75 11.55 -1.45 0.80
CA VAL A 75 10.92 -0.74 -0.32
C VAL A 75 9.84 -1.59 -0.97
N MET A 76 8.67 -0.99 -1.21
CA MET A 76 7.63 -1.53 -2.08
C MET A 76 7.65 -0.80 -3.42
N SER A 77 7.65 -1.53 -4.54
CA SER A 77 7.36 -0.95 -5.85
C SER A 77 5.87 -1.06 -6.17
N LEU A 78 5.31 -0.01 -6.76
CA LEU A 78 3.91 0.05 -7.17
C LEU A 78 3.83 0.57 -8.62
N SER A 79 3.32 -0.28 -9.51
CA SER A 79 3.08 0.04 -10.91
C SER A 79 1.64 -0.28 -11.30
N GLY A 80 0.98 0.62 -11.99
CA GLY A 80 -0.38 0.40 -12.46
C GLY A 80 -1.05 1.69 -12.88
N PRO A 81 -2.04 1.63 -13.78
CA PRO A 81 -2.88 2.77 -14.08
C PRO A 81 -3.72 3.16 -12.85
N ASN A 82 -4.36 4.33 -12.91
CA ASN A 82 -5.30 4.76 -11.90
C ASN A 82 -6.47 3.77 -11.87
N THR A 83 -6.44 2.87 -10.89
CA THR A 83 -7.44 1.84 -10.62
C THR A 83 -7.81 1.90 -9.15
N ILE A 84 -8.99 1.37 -8.83
CA ILE A 84 -9.49 1.34 -7.46
C ILE A 84 -8.59 0.52 -6.52
N ASN A 85 -7.91 -0.49 -7.08
CA ASN A 85 -7.02 -1.39 -6.35
C ASN A 85 -5.64 -0.79 -6.06
N LEU A 86 -5.23 0.28 -6.76
CA LEU A 86 -3.89 0.88 -6.62
C LEU A 86 -3.66 1.45 -5.22
N CYS A 87 -4.71 1.98 -4.59
CA CYS A 87 -4.61 2.60 -3.27
C CYS A 87 -4.40 1.59 -2.13
N ILE A 88 -4.82 0.33 -2.32
CA ILE A 88 -4.77 -0.71 -1.30
C ILE A 88 -3.33 -1.01 -0.83
N PRO A 89 -2.40 -1.43 -1.72
CA PRO A 89 -1.01 -1.66 -1.31
C PRO A 89 -0.32 -0.36 -0.88
N TYR A 90 -0.71 0.79 -1.45
CA TYR A 90 -0.19 2.09 -1.05
C TYR A 90 -0.42 2.37 0.45
N TYR A 91 -1.66 2.26 0.92
CA TYR A 91 -1.95 2.47 2.34
C TYR A 91 -1.34 1.37 3.22
N ALA A 92 -1.30 0.12 2.75
CA ALA A 92 -0.68 -0.97 3.48
C ALA A 92 0.84 -0.73 3.72
N ALA A 93 1.53 -0.16 2.74
CA ALA A 93 2.94 0.21 2.87
C ALA A 93 3.14 1.35 3.86
N LEU A 94 2.31 2.38 3.80
CA LEU A 94 2.34 3.48 4.77
C LEU A 94 2.12 2.99 6.21
N MET A 95 1.16 2.08 6.43
CA MET A 95 0.88 1.44 7.73
C MET A 95 2.06 0.66 8.32
N ASN A 96 3.03 0.26 7.48
CA ASN A 96 4.21 -0.50 7.87
C ASN A 96 5.51 0.31 7.73
N GLY A 97 5.45 1.60 7.42
CA GLY A 97 6.64 2.45 7.24
C GLY A 97 7.52 2.02 6.07
N MET A 98 6.94 1.40 5.04
CA MET A 98 7.65 0.98 3.83
C MET A 98 7.69 2.12 2.81
N PRO A 99 8.87 2.57 2.36
CA PRO A 99 8.98 3.52 1.26
C PRO A 99 8.37 2.96 -0.02
N ILE A 100 7.69 3.82 -0.78
CA ILE A 100 6.97 3.44 -2.00
C ILE A 100 7.72 3.97 -3.21
N ALA A 101 8.16 3.07 -4.08
CA ALA A 101 8.73 3.36 -5.38
C ALA A 101 7.65 3.25 -6.46
N GLY A 102 7.11 4.40 -6.89
CA GLY A 102 6.21 4.46 -8.04
C GLY A 102 6.95 4.11 -9.34
N VAL A 103 6.40 3.18 -10.11
CA VAL A 103 6.91 2.79 -11.43
C VAL A 103 5.81 3.06 -12.45
N ASP A 104 6.08 3.94 -13.41
CA ASP A 104 5.09 4.31 -14.42
C ASP A 104 4.66 3.07 -15.21
N PRO A 105 3.35 2.79 -15.32
CA PRO A 105 2.84 1.60 -16.03
C PRO A 105 3.14 1.59 -17.54
N ILE A 106 3.57 2.72 -18.12
CA ILE A 106 3.93 2.86 -19.54
C ILE A 106 5.43 2.61 -19.78
N PHE A 107 6.23 2.48 -18.71
CA PHE A 107 7.65 2.17 -18.82
C PHE A 107 7.87 0.90 -19.64
N LYS A 108 8.84 1.00 -20.55
CA LYS A 108 9.33 -0.16 -21.27
C LYS A 108 10.20 -1.00 -20.36
N TYR A 109 10.44 -2.24 -20.77
CA TYR A 109 11.24 -3.20 -20.02
C TYR A 109 12.57 -2.64 -19.47
N ASP A 110 13.35 -1.90 -20.26
CA ASP A 110 14.63 -1.35 -19.81
C ASP A 110 14.48 -0.29 -18.71
N GLU A 111 13.39 0.49 -18.74
CA GLU A 111 13.07 1.52 -17.75
C GLU A 111 12.55 0.88 -16.45
N LEU A 112 11.69 -0.14 -16.58
CA LEU A 112 11.25 -0.97 -15.47
C LEU A 112 12.45 -1.65 -14.78
N GLU A 113 13.30 -2.31 -15.54
CA GLU A 113 14.52 -2.95 -15.01
C GLU A 113 15.39 -1.93 -14.29
N GLN A 114 15.59 -0.74 -14.87
CA GLN A 114 16.35 0.32 -14.25
C GLN A 114 15.73 0.80 -12.93
N ALA A 115 14.41 0.97 -12.89
CA ALA A 115 13.69 1.36 -11.69
C ALA A 115 13.85 0.30 -10.58
N LEU A 116 13.68 -0.98 -10.90
CA LEU A 116 13.85 -2.08 -9.95
C LEU A 116 15.31 -2.24 -9.49
N ARG A 117 16.28 -1.97 -10.38
CA ARG A 117 17.72 -1.98 -10.05
C ARG A 117 18.07 -0.94 -8.99
N VAL A 118 17.50 0.26 -9.11
CA VAL A 118 17.75 1.37 -8.17
C VAL A 118 17.01 1.17 -6.86
N THR A 119 15.74 0.77 -6.93
CA THR A 119 14.84 0.73 -5.76
C THR A 119 14.93 -0.57 -4.97
N ARG A 120 15.38 -1.67 -5.60
CA ARG A 120 15.57 -3.01 -5.02
C ARG A 120 14.42 -3.41 -4.08
N PRO A 121 13.16 -3.41 -4.56
CA PRO A 121 12.01 -3.59 -3.69
C PRO A 121 11.93 -5.02 -3.12
N ARG A 122 11.38 -5.18 -1.92
CA ARG A 122 11.02 -6.50 -1.36
C ARG A 122 9.75 -7.07 -2.00
N ILE A 123 8.86 -6.18 -2.42
CA ILE A 123 7.60 -6.54 -3.06
C ILE A 123 7.25 -5.53 -4.14
N SER A 124 6.72 -6.02 -5.25
CA SER A 124 6.31 -5.24 -6.41
C SER A 124 4.85 -5.55 -6.74
N PHE A 125 4.02 -4.51 -6.76
CA PHE A 125 2.65 -4.59 -7.27
C PHE A 125 2.61 -4.09 -8.72
N CYS A 126 1.95 -4.84 -9.60
CA CYS A 126 1.84 -4.51 -11.02
C CYS A 126 0.47 -4.96 -11.59
N MET A 127 0.15 -4.58 -12.83
CA MET A 127 -0.96 -5.21 -13.56
C MET A 127 -0.52 -6.57 -14.09
N LYS A 128 -1.45 -7.51 -14.26
CA LYS A 128 -1.18 -8.84 -14.85
C LYS A 128 -0.47 -8.75 -16.20
N ALA A 129 -0.83 -7.76 -17.03
CA ALA A 129 -0.20 -7.53 -18.32
C ALA A 129 1.32 -7.22 -18.24
N ALA A 130 1.81 -6.72 -17.10
CA ALA A 130 3.21 -6.40 -16.86
C ALA A 130 3.92 -7.46 -15.99
N TYR A 131 3.22 -8.48 -15.50
CA TYR A 131 3.74 -9.46 -14.54
C TYR A 131 5.03 -10.15 -15.06
N ASP A 132 5.01 -10.63 -16.30
CA ASP A 132 6.14 -11.35 -16.89
C ASP A 132 7.39 -10.46 -17.03
N ASP A 133 7.20 -9.18 -17.34
CA ASP A 133 8.31 -8.21 -17.42
C ASP A 133 8.91 -7.92 -16.04
N HIS A 134 8.07 -7.81 -15.01
CA HIS A 134 8.53 -7.69 -13.62
C HIS A 134 9.32 -8.93 -13.19
N ILE A 135 8.79 -10.14 -13.43
CA ILE A 135 9.48 -11.40 -13.11
C ILE A 135 10.82 -11.50 -13.83
N ARG A 136 10.84 -11.19 -15.14
CA ARG A 136 12.06 -11.21 -15.95
C ARG A 136 13.11 -10.24 -15.41
N ALA A 137 12.72 -9.01 -15.06
CA ALA A 137 13.63 -8.03 -14.49
C ALA A 137 14.17 -8.46 -13.11
N ILE A 138 13.31 -8.98 -12.25
CA ILE A 138 13.68 -9.49 -10.90
C ILE A 138 14.69 -10.63 -11.01
N GLN A 139 14.45 -11.60 -11.89
CA GLN A 139 15.37 -12.71 -12.15
C GLN A 139 16.71 -12.22 -12.68
N LYS A 140 16.70 -11.33 -13.68
CA LYS A 140 17.92 -10.75 -14.27
C LYS A 140 18.76 -10.01 -13.23
N LEU A 141 18.11 -9.29 -12.31
CA LEU A 141 18.77 -8.50 -11.27
C LEU A 141 19.10 -9.30 -10.00
N ASN A 142 18.74 -10.60 -9.96
CA ASN A 142 18.87 -11.48 -8.79
C ASN A 142 18.26 -10.85 -7.52
N LEU A 143 17.06 -10.29 -7.64
CA LEU A 143 16.33 -9.73 -6.51
C LEU A 143 15.46 -10.79 -5.84
N ASP A 144 15.40 -10.75 -4.51
CA ASP A 144 14.42 -11.49 -3.72
C ASP A 144 13.14 -10.65 -3.57
N THR A 145 12.53 -10.34 -4.73
CA THR A 145 11.33 -9.49 -4.83
C THR A 145 10.13 -10.37 -5.10
N ARG A 146 9.06 -10.20 -4.30
CA ARG A 146 7.76 -10.82 -4.56
C ARG A 146 6.94 -9.98 -5.52
N VAL A 147 6.27 -10.60 -6.50
CA VAL A 147 5.37 -9.90 -7.42
C VAL A 147 3.92 -10.25 -7.12
N VAL A 148 3.06 -9.25 -7.04
CA VAL A 148 1.61 -9.37 -6.81
C VAL A 148 0.87 -8.54 -7.87
N THR A 149 -0.23 -9.06 -8.40
CA THR A 149 -1.04 -8.38 -9.41
C THR A 149 -2.20 -7.60 -8.78
N LEU A 150 -2.52 -6.43 -9.36
CA LEU A 150 -3.59 -5.53 -8.91
C LEU A 150 -4.97 -5.92 -9.45
N ASP A 151 -5.00 -6.68 -10.53
CA ASP A 151 -6.18 -7.22 -11.21
C ASP A 151 -6.40 -8.70 -10.89
N ASP A 152 -7.60 -9.19 -11.21
CA ASP A 152 -8.01 -10.57 -10.90
C ASP A 152 -7.22 -11.60 -11.70
N GLY A 153 -7.03 -12.77 -11.09
CA GLY A 153 -6.37 -13.93 -11.69
C GLY A 153 -5.23 -14.46 -10.83
N GLU A 154 -4.30 -15.15 -11.47
CA GLU A 154 -3.12 -15.71 -10.79
C GLU A 154 -2.23 -14.62 -10.22
N HIS A 155 -1.69 -14.88 -9.02
CA HIS A 155 -0.81 -13.96 -8.29
C HIS A 155 -1.49 -12.67 -7.83
N SER A 156 -2.83 -12.66 -7.82
CA SER A 156 -3.62 -11.50 -7.43
C SER A 156 -3.41 -11.10 -5.98
N MET A 157 -3.81 -9.88 -5.67
CA MET A 157 -3.87 -9.39 -4.30
C MET A 157 -4.77 -10.29 -3.41
N ALA A 158 -5.82 -10.90 -3.98
CA ALA A 158 -6.67 -11.85 -3.28
C ALA A 158 -5.90 -13.12 -2.90
N ASP A 159 -5.18 -13.73 -3.87
CA ASP A 159 -4.33 -14.91 -3.61
C ASP A 159 -3.26 -14.61 -2.56
N PHE A 160 -2.68 -13.40 -2.63
CA PHE A 160 -1.67 -12.94 -1.68
C PHE A 160 -2.23 -12.86 -0.26
N VAL A 161 -3.41 -12.26 -0.08
CA VAL A 161 -4.08 -12.15 1.22
C VAL A 161 -4.52 -13.53 1.72
N GLU A 162 -5.12 -14.38 0.89
CA GLU A 162 -5.52 -15.73 1.30
C GLU A 162 -4.33 -16.53 1.82
N LYS A 163 -3.19 -16.42 1.15
CA LYS A 163 -1.98 -17.16 1.50
C LYS A 163 -1.34 -16.69 2.80
N TYR A 164 -1.28 -15.38 3.03
CA TYR A 164 -0.49 -14.82 4.13
C TYR A 164 -1.31 -14.23 5.27
N ASP A 165 -2.60 -13.97 5.08
CA ASP A 165 -3.51 -13.39 6.09
C ASP A 165 -4.53 -14.39 6.66
N SER A 166 -4.43 -15.68 6.30
CA SER A 166 -5.32 -16.72 6.82
C SER A 166 -5.19 -16.88 8.35
N LYS A 167 -6.28 -17.26 9.00
CA LYS A 167 -6.46 -17.23 10.47
C LYS A 167 -5.59 -18.24 11.24
N ASP A 168 -4.80 -19.05 10.56
CA ASP A 168 -4.05 -20.16 11.16
C ASP A 168 -2.60 -19.80 11.56
N ILE A 169 -2.16 -18.56 11.31
CA ILE A 169 -0.86 -18.06 11.80
C ILE A 169 -1.09 -17.44 13.18
N ASN A 170 -0.67 -18.18 14.21
CA ASN A 170 -0.83 -17.81 15.62
C ASN A 170 0.04 -16.58 15.94
N ASP A 171 -0.53 -15.54 16.54
CA ASP A 171 0.17 -14.30 16.92
C ASP A 171 1.27 -14.52 18.00
N ALA A 172 1.50 -15.77 18.42
CA ALA A 172 2.51 -16.19 19.39
C ALA A 172 3.93 -16.32 18.83
N ASP A 173 4.12 -16.20 17.51
CA ASP A 173 5.44 -16.32 16.86
C ASP A 173 6.17 -14.97 16.68
N PHE A 174 5.60 -13.88 17.23
CA PHE A 174 6.19 -12.54 17.22
C PHE A 174 6.41 -12.02 18.65
N GLU A 175 7.32 -12.67 19.39
CA GLU A 175 7.98 -12.12 20.58
C GLU A 175 9.44 -11.76 20.29
#